data_AF-A0A1B0ZSQ7-F1
#
_entry.id   AF-A0A1B0ZSQ7-F1
#
_cell.length_a   1.000
_cell.length_b   1.000
_cell.length_c   1.000
_cell.angle_alpha   90.00
_cell.angle_beta   90.00
_cell.angle_gamma   90.00
#
_symmetry.space_group_name_H-M   'P 1'
#
loop_
_entity.id
_entity.type
_entity.pdbx_description
1 polymer ?
#
loop_
_entity_poly.entity_id
_entity_poly.type
_entity_poly.pdbx_seq_one_letter_code
_entity_poly.pdbx_strand_id
1 'polypeptide(L)' 'MISKLRTGDRGALEQDLHFLKGSAMNLGFDAFSDLCLAGERQSASGAAGSVDLDAVISAYEKSKTQFLAELPNLS' A
#
# COMPACT_ATOMS: atom_id res chain seq x y z
N MET A 1 -4.16 6.24 -6.40
CA MET A 1 -2.96 6.19 -5.54
C MET A 1 -2.09 4.99 -5.88
N ILE A 2 -2.59 3.75 -5.81
CA ILE A 2 -1.78 2.57 -6.19
C ILE A 2 -1.25 2.62 -7.63
N SER A 3 -2.00 3.22 -8.57
CA SER A 3 -1.56 3.44 -9.95
C SER A 3 -0.34 4.37 -10.06
N LYS A 4 -0.15 5.32 -9.15
CA LYS A 4 1.03 6.19 -9.12
C LYS A 4 2.28 5.42 -8.71
N LEU A 5 2.18 4.50 -7.75
CA LEU A 5 3.32 3.67 -7.37
C LEU A 5 3.84 2.85 -8.58
N ARG A 6 2.96 2.45 -9.50
CA ARG A 6 3.34 1.74 -10.73
C ARG A 6 4.13 2.59 -11.73
N THR A 7 4.11 3.92 -11.63
CA THR A 7 4.95 4.79 -12.49
C THR A 7 6.38 4.90 -11.95
N GLY A 8 6.62 4.44 -10.71
CA GLY A 8 7.91 4.56 -10.03
C GLY A 8 8.20 5.96 -9.48
N ASP A 9 7.26 6.91 -9.59
CA ASP A 9 7.42 8.27 -9.07
C ASP A 9 7.60 8.26 -7.55
N ARG A 10 8.61 9.00 -7.08
CA ARG A 10 9.01 9.11 -5.66
C ARG A 10 8.71 10.48 -5.06
N GLY A 11 8.28 11.46 -5.86
CA GLY A 11 8.19 12.86 -5.45
C GLY A 11 7.21 13.14 -4.30
N ALA A 12 6.14 12.35 -4.21
CA ALA A 12 5.13 12.44 -3.14
C ALA A 12 4.92 11.09 -2.43
N LEU A 13 5.92 10.20 -2.44
CA LEU A 13 5.75 8.81 -2.02
C LEU A 13 5.32 8.67 -0.56
N GLU A 14 5.84 9.49 0.35
CA GLU A 14 5.41 9.51 1.75
C GLU A 14 3.89 9.73 1.86
N GLN A 15 3.37 10.76 1.19
CA GLN A 15 1.96 11.13 1.27
C GLN A 15 1.06 10.11 0.56
N ASP A 16 1.51 9.57 -0.57
CA ASP A 16 0.80 8.52 -1.28
C ASP A 16 0.70 7.24 -0.43
N LEU A 17 1.77 6.85 0.26
CA LEU A 17 1.79 5.69 1.18
C LEU A 17 0.97 5.94 2.45
N HIS A 18 1.02 7.13 3.03
CA HIS A 18 0.18 7.51 4.17
C HIS A 18 -1.31 7.36 3.84
N PHE A 19 -1.73 7.83 2.65
CA PHE A 19 -3.10 7.69 2.19
C PHE A 19 -3.49 6.21 1.99
N LEU A 20 -2.62 5.42 1.35
CA LEU A 20 -2.86 4.00 1.11
C LEU A 20 -2.95 3.21 2.42
N LYS A 21 -2.11 3.52 3.41
CA LYS A 21 -2.17 2.95 4.76
C LYS A 21 -3.55 3.15 5.40
N GLY A 22 -4.06 4.39 5.40
CA GLY A 22 -5.37 4.68 5.96
C GLY A 22 -6.51 3.93 5.25
N SER A 23 -6.44 3.85 3.93
CA SER A 23 -7.40 3.06 3.13
C SER A 23 -7.31 1.56 3.45
N ALA A 24 -6.10 1.03 3.62
CA ALA A 24 -5.85 -0.36 3.97
C ALA A 24 -6.42 -0.74 5.34
N MET A 25 -6.24 0.11 6.36
CA MET A 25 -6.78 -0.12 7.71
C MET A 25 -8.31 -0.19 7.71
N ASN A 26 -8.98 0.69 6.95
CA ASN A 26 -10.45 0.68 6.85
C ASN A 26 -11.00 -0.60 6.21
N LEU A 27 -10.20 -1.29 5.40
CA LEU A 27 -10.58 -2.53 4.70
C LEU A 27 -10.03 -3.79 5.37
N GLY A 28 -9.28 -3.66 6.47
CA GLY A 28 -8.63 -4.79 7.14
C GLY A 28 -7.45 -5.41 6.36
N PHE A 29 -6.78 -4.64 5.51
CA PHE A 29 -5.66 -5.12 4.70
C PHE A 29 -4.33 -5.00 5.47
N ASP A 30 -4.19 -5.74 6.57
CA ASP A 30 -3.11 -5.55 7.56
C ASP A 30 -1.70 -5.59 6.93
N ALA A 31 -1.38 -6.64 6.18
CA ALA A 31 -0.07 -6.78 5.54
C ALA A 31 0.25 -5.65 4.55
N PHE A 32 -0.77 -5.15 3.84
CA PHE A 32 -0.60 -4.00 2.94
C PHE A 32 -0.43 -2.70 3.73
N SER A 33 -1.15 -2.54 4.86
CA SER A 33 -1.02 -1.39 5.75
C SER A 33 0.38 -1.29 6.36
N ASP A 34 0.94 -2.40 6.82
CA ASP A 34 2.29 -2.46 7.40
C ASP A 34 3.36 -2.05 6.39
N LEU A 35 3.26 -2.52 5.15
CA LEU A 35 4.16 -2.13 4.07
C LEU A 35 4.03 -0.64 3.72
N CYS A 36 2.80 -0.10 3.72
CA CYS A 36 2.59 1.33 3.53
C CYS A 36 3.23 2.15 4.66
N LEU A 37 3.08 1.73 5.93
CA LEU A 37 3.70 2.40 7.07
C LEU A 37 5.23 2.36 7.00
N ALA A 38 5.81 1.21 6.64
CA ALA A 38 7.26 1.07 6.49
C ALA A 38 7.80 1.99 5.40
N GLY A 39 7.15 2.01 4.22
CA GLY A 39 7.56 2.86 3.12
C GLY A 39 7.31 4.36 3.39
N GLU A 40 6.24 4.72 4.10
CA GLU A 40 5.96 6.09 4.56
C GLU A 40 7.11 6.58 5.43
N ARG A 41 7.52 5.80 6.44
CA ARG A 41 8.64 6.13 7.33
C ARG A 41 9.98 6.25 6.60
N GLN A 42 10.25 5.35 5.66
CA GLN A 42 11.46 5.41 4.83
C GLN A 42 11.46 6.65 3.92
N SER A 43 10.31 7.02 3.37
CA SER A 43 10.19 8.22 2.55
C SER A 43 10.39 9.49 3.38
N ALA A 44 9.78 9.54 4.57
CA ALA A 44 9.93 10.65 5.52
C ALA A 44 11.37 10.84 6.01
N SER A 45 12.17 9.77 6.04
CA SER A 45 13.60 9.85 6.39
C SER A 45 14.52 10.18 5.20
N GLY A 46 13.96 10.51 4.03
CA GLY A 46 14.72 10.83 2.81
C GLY A 46 15.16 9.59 2.02
N ALA A 47 14.73 8.38 2.40
CA ALA A 47 15.09 7.12 1.76
C ALA A 47 13.98 6.59 0.82
N ALA A 48 13.21 7.47 0.18
CA ALA A 48 12.11 7.09 -0.73
C ALA A 48 12.56 6.17 -1.89
N GLY A 49 13.83 6.28 -2.32
CA GLY A 49 14.42 5.42 -3.34
C GLY A 49 14.66 3.96 -2.89
N SER A 50 14.71 3.71 -1.58
CA SER A 50 14.90 2.37 -1.00
C SER A 50 13.58 1.63 -0.76
N VAL A 51 12.43 2.31 -0.94
CA VAL A 51 11.13 1.69 -0.74
C VAL A 51 10.87 0.67 -1.85
N ASP A 52 10.61 -0.57 -1.45
CA ASP A 52 10.21 -1.67 -2.31
C ASP A 52 8.76 -1.49 -2.79
N LEU A 53 8.59 -0.85 -3.94
CA LEU A 53 7.26 -0.63 -4.53
C LEU A 53 6.64 -1.93 -5.03
N ASP A 54 7.42 -2.89 -5.47
CA ASP A 54 6.92 -4.16 -5.98
C ASP A 54 6.27 -4.96 -4.84
N ALA A 55 6.88 -4.98 -3.66
CA ALA A 55 6.29 -5.57 -2.46
C ALA A 55 4.97 -4.88 -2.07
N VAL A 56 4.94 -3.55 -2.04
CA VAL A 56 3.73 -2.77 -1.71
C VAL A 56 2.60 -3.06 -2.71
N ILE A 57 2.92 -3.08 -4.01
CA ILE A 57 1.96 -3.35 -5.09
C ILE A 57 1.45 -4.80 -5.01
N SER A 58 2.35 -5.77 -4.78
CA SER A 58 1.99 -7.18 -4.66
C SER A 58 1.05 -7.43 -3.47
N ALA A 59 1.33 -6.81 -2.33
CA ALA A 59 0.49 -6.90 -1.15
C ALA A 59 -0.91 -6.33 -1.39
N TYR A 60 -1.01 -5.17 -2.06
CA TYR A 60 -2.30 -4.62 -2.46
C TYR A 60 -3.12 -5.59 -3.31
N GLU A 61 -2.52 -6.15 -4.37
CA GLU A 61 -3.25 -7.08 -5.25
C GLU A 61 -3.69 -8.33 -4.51
N LYS A 62 -2.83 -8.90 -3.65
CA LYS A 62 -3.18 -10.05 -2.81
C LYS A 62 -4.36 -9.74 -1.88
N SER A 63 -4.29 -8.63 -1.14
CA SER A 63 -5.36 -8.22 -0.23
C SER A 63 -6.67 -7.97 -0.97
N LYS A 64 -6.62 -7.31 -2.14
CA LYS A 64 -7.79 -7.08 -2.99
C LYS A 64 -8.40 -8.38 -3.49
N THR A 65 -7.58 -9.33 -3.95
CA THR A 65 -8.07 -10.64 -4.40
C THR A 65 -8.75 -11.40 -3.28
N GLN A 66 -8.17 -11.42 -2.08
CA GLN A 66 -8.76 -12.08 -0.91
C GLN A 66 -10.09 -11.43 -0.51
N PHE A 67 -10.12 -10.10 -0.38
CA PHE A 67 -11.32 -9.35 -0.04
C PHE A 67 -12.48 -9.63 -1.02
N LEU A 68 -12.21 -9.59 -2.33
CA LEU A 68 -13.22 -9.85 -3.34
C LEU A 68 -13.70 -11.31 -3.35
N ALA A 69 -12.86 -12.27 -2.96
CA ALA A 69 -13.25 -13.67 -2.82
C ALA A 69 -14.14 -13.92 -1.60
N GLU A 70 -14.06 -13.07 -0.57
CA GLU A 70 -14.84 -13.19 0.67
C GLU A 70 -16.21 -12.49 0.59
N LEU A 71 -16.37 -11.45 -0.25
CA LEU A 71 -17.65 -10.72 -0.41
C LEU A 71 -18.88 -11.62 -0.71
N PRO A 72 -18.80 -12.65 -1.57
CA PRO A 72 -19.94 -13.54 -1.81
C PRO A 72 -20.37 -14.38 -0.60
N ASN A 73 -19.54 -14.48 0.43
CA ASN A 73 -19.78 -15.28 1.63
C ASN A 73 -20.32 -14.43 2.81
N LEU A 74 -20.51 -13.12 2.62
CA LEU A 74 -21.22 -12.24 3.54
C LEU A 74 -22.73 -12.29 3.22
N SER A 75 -23.40 -13.35 3.65
CA SER A 75 -24.86 -13.51 3.58
C SER A 75 -25.45 -13.69 4.98
#